data_AF-M6U6P0-F1
#
_entry.id   AF-M6U6P0-F1
#
_cell.length_a   1.000
_cell.length_b   1.000
_cell.length_c   1.000
_cell.angle_alpha   90.00
_cell.angle_beta   90.00
_cell.angle_gamma   90.00
#
_symmetry.space_group_name_H-M   'P 1'
#
loop_
_entity.id
_entity.type
_entity.pdbx_description
1 polymer ?
#
loop_
_entity_poly.entity_id
_entity_poly.type
_entity_poly.pdbx_seq_one_letter_code
_entity_poly.pdbx_strand_id
1 'polypeptide(L)'
;MKQIFLILIGISFQMHAQVNNNKEQYKDVKIFAERFVSKFVNVQYILSENKLVEPIEKEFFDDDTTVSPPGDQDTGIKINVIKSFRIDSISDKGSYYAVDIFFLVKSECKVINNKIKCINYDKEKDVRLGVSRVNNNLKIRFVYSQIFTNKDQLLSYAKRMKYQIVQ
;
A
#
# COMPACT_ATOMS: atom_id res chain seq x y z
N MET A 1 32.69 -60.08 36.68
CA MET A 1 31.51 -59.24 36.42
C MET A 1 31.92 -58.12 35.49
N LYS A 2 31.24 -58.01 34.34
CA LYS A 2 31.56 -57.11 33.23
C LYS A 2 31.15 -55.66 33.58
N GLN A 3 32.09 -54.72 33.49
CA GLN A 3 31.76 -53.29 33.46
C GLN A 3 31.32 -52.93 32.04
N ILE A 4 30.07 -52.48 31.91
CA ILE A 4 29.49 -52.01 30.65
C ILE A 4 29.82 -50.53 30.51
N PHE A 5 30.53 -50.22 29.42
CA PHE A 5 30.80 -48.87 28.94
C PHE A 5 29.49 -48.26 28.41
N LEU A 6 29.09 -47.09 28.90
CA LEU A 6 27.98 -46.30 28.36
C LEU A 6 28.52 -44.96 27.85
N ILE A 7 28.75 -44.89 26.54
CA ILE A 7 29.11 -43.67 25.83
C ILE A 7 27.81 -42.89 25.59
N LEU A 8 27.63 -41.80 26.33
CA LEU A 8 26.60 -40.80 26.05
C LEU A 8 27.06 -39.95 24.86
N ILE A 9 26.57 -40.30 23.67
CA ILE A 9 26.70 -39.48 22.46
C ILE A 9 25.74 -38.30 22.62
N GLY A 10 26.26 -37.17 23.08
CA GLY A 10 25.55 -35.89 23.04
C GLY A 10 25.45 -35.40 21.60
N ILE A 11 24.36 -35.73 20.91
CA ILE A 11 24.02 -35.10 19.63
C ILE A 11 23.44 -33.72 19.97
N SER A 12 24.29 -32.69 19.90
CA SER A 12 23.85 -31.30 19.92
C SER A 12 23.09 -31.02 18.62
N PHE A 13 21.77 -31.13 18.65
CA PHE A 13 20.91 -30.55 17.63
C PHE A 13 21.01 -29.03 17.73
N GLN A 14 21.92 -28.42 16.96
CA GLN A 14 21.78 -27.02 16.57
C GLN A 14 20.56 -26.93 15.65
N MET A 15 19.38 -26.76 16.24
CA MET A 15 18.23 -26.27 15.50
C MET A 15 18.55 -24.83 15.07
N HIS A 16 19.05 -24.69 13.85
CA HIS A 16 18.97 -23.44 13.11
C HIS A 16 17.49 -23.15 12.83
N ALA A 17 16.79 -22.58 13.81
CA ALA A 17 15.47 -22.01 13.63
C ALA A 17 15.62 -20.64 12.94
N GLN A 18 16.06 -20.66 11.68
CA GLN A 18 16.26 -19.44 10.88
C GLN A 18 15.21 -19.30 9.77
N VAL A 19 13.92 -19.57 10.09
CA VAL A 19 12.83 -19.44 9.10
C VAL A 19 11.59 -18.68 9.62
N ASN A 20 11.52 -18.27 10.90
CA ASN A 20 10.30 -17.62 11.44
C ASN A 20 10.44 -16.17 11.96
N ASN A 21 11.63 -15.56 12.00
CA ASN A 21 11.80 -14.22 12.59
C ASN A 21 11.25 -13.05 11.72
N ASN A 22 11.15 -13.19 10.40
CA ASN A 22 10.75 -12.06 9.54
C ASN A 22 9.26 -11.68 9.65
N LYS A 23 8.37 -12.59 10.03
CA LYS A 23 6.93 -12.29 10.12
C LYS A 23 6.58 -11.41 11.31
N GLU A 24 7.35 -11.47 12.40
CA GLU A 24 7.11 -10.63 13.58
C GLU A 24 7.77 -9.26 13.45
N GLN A 25 8.94 -9.18 12.79
CA GLN A 25 9.78 -7.98 12.78
C GLN A 25 9.08 -6.71 12.26
N TYR A 26 8.13 -6.83 11.33
CA TYR A 26 7.45 -5.69 10.69
C TYR A 26 5.94 -5.73 10.84
N LYS A 27 5.42 -6.44 11.86
CA LYS A 27 3.99 -6.65 12.03
C LYS A 27 3.22 -5.35 12.23
N ASP A 28 3.74 -4.41 13.02
CA ASP A 28 3.11 -3.11 13.27
C ASP A 28 3.12 -2.22 12.02
N VAL A 29 4.23 -2.19 11.29
CA VAL A 29 4.36 -1.48 10.00
C VAL A 29 3.36 -2.02 8.98
N LYS A 30 3.22 -3.34 8.90
CA LYS A 30 2.26 -3.99 8.00
C LYS A 30 0.82 -3.58 8.33
N ILE A 31 0.41 -3.71 9.59
CA ILE A 31 -0.95 -3.35 10.03
C ILE A 31 -1.24 -1.86 9.78
N PHE A 32 -0.26 -1.01 10.06
CA PHE A 32 -0.36 0.42 9.81
C PHE A 32 -0.54 0.72 8.31
N ALA A 33 0.30 0.12 7.45
CA ALA A 33 0.22 0.30 6.01
C ALA A 33 -1.11 -0.24 5.42
N GLU A 34 -1.59 -1.39 5.87
CA GLU A 34 -2.88 -1.94 5.44
C GLU A 34 -4.04 -1.01 5.78
N ARG A 35 -4.05 -0.46 7.01
CA ARG A 35 -5.05 0.53 7.43
C ARG A 35 -4.99 1.79 6.58
N PHE A 36 -3.79 2.32 6.35
CA PHE A 36 -3.60 3.50 5.52
C PHE A 36 -4.12 3.25 4.10
N VAL A 37 -3.64 2.21 3.42
CA VAL A 37 -4.01 1.90 2.03
C VAL A 37 -5.52 1.68 1.91
N SER A 38 -6.12 0.91 2.81
CA SER A 38 -7.56 0.65 2.84
C SER A 38 -8.38 1.94 2.90
N LYS A 39 -7.95 2.93 3.69
CA LYS A 39 -8.60 4.24 3.74
C LYS A 39 -8.29 5.10 2.52
N PHE A 40 -7.02 5.13 2.11
CA PHE A 40 -6.53 6.01 1.08
C PHE A 40 -7.15 5.74 -0.29
N VAL A 41 -7.38 4.47 -0.66
CA VAL A 41 -8.06 4.12 -1.92
C VAL A 41 -9.52 4.58 -1.99
N ASN A 42 -10.14 4.85 -0.85
CA ASN A 42 -11.51 5.38 -0.76
C ASN A 42 -11.56 6.91 -0.79
N VAL A 43 -10.42 7.59 -0.57
CA VAL A 43 -10.35 9.03 -0.30
C VAL A 43 -9.33 9.75 -1.19
N GLN A 44 -8.71 9.06 -2.16
CA GLN A 44 -7.79 9.60 -3.17
C GLN A 44 -7.98 11.10 -3.47
N TYR A 45 -6.96 11.91 -3.21
CA TYR A 45 -7.00 13.39 -3.23
C TYR A 45 -7.74 13.97 -4.43
N ILE A 46 -7.36 13.54 -5.63
CA ILE A 46 -7.90 14.07 -6.91
C ILE A 46 -9.38 13.69 -7.10
N LEU A 47 -9.79 12.60 -6.47
CA LEU A 47 -11.13 12.05 -6.59
C LEU A 47 -12.05 12.45 -5.42
N SER A 48 -11.56 13.21 -4.45
CA SER A 48 -12.27 13.57 -3.21
C SER A 48 -12.44 15.07 -3.04
N GLU A 49 -13.35 15.45 -2.14
CA GLU A 49 -13.42 16.81 -1.60
C GLU A 49 -12.44 16.93 -0.44
N ASN A 50 -11.81 18.11 -0.25
CA ASN A 50 -10.77 18.34 0.77
C ASN A 50 -11.17 17.85 2.17
N LYS A 51 -12.42 18.09 2.59
CA LYS A 51 -12.96 17.67 3.90
C LYS A 51 -12.91 16.15 4.16
N LEU A 52 -12.87 15.33 3.11
CA LEU A 52 -12.74 13.88 3.23
C LEU A 52 -11.30 13.45 3.45
N VAL A 53 -10.33 14.29 3.06
CA VAL A 53 -8.91 13.98 3.07
C VAL A 53 -8.23 14.40 4.39
N GLU A 54 -8.66 15.52 4.99
CA GLU A 54 -8.15 16.01 6.27
C GLU A 54 -8.08 14.93 7.38
N PRO A 55 -9.07 14.02 7.55
CA PRO A 55 -8.98 12.96 8.55
C PRO A 55 -7.85 11.97 8.29
N ILE A 56 -7.53 11.69 7.01
CA ILE A 56 -6.41 10.80 6.64
C ILE A 56 -5.08 11.50 6.93
N GLU A 57 -4.94 12.77 6.54
CA GLU A 57 -3.73 13.55 6.83
C GLU A 57 -3.47 13.58 8.35
N LYS A 58 -4.49 13.93 9.14
CA LYS A 58 -4.36 13.99 10.59
C LYS A 58 -3.98 12.65 11.23
N GLU A 59 -4.56 11.54 10.74
CA GLU A 59 -4.27 10.20 11.27
C GLU A 59 -2.87 9.74 10.87
N PHE A 60 -2.53 9.83 9.58
CA PHE A 60 -1.40 9.09 8.99
C PHE A 60 -0.18 9.94 8.67
N PHE A 61 -0.33 11.24 8.47
CA PHE A 61 0.75 12.09 7.96
C PHE A 61 1.46 12.82 9.11
N ASP A 62 2.69 13.20 8.82
CA ASP A 62 3.51 14.17 9.54
C ASP A 62 3.74 15.40 8.64
N ASP A 63 4.36 16.44 9.19
CA ASP A 63 4.60 17.69 8.47
C ASP A 63 5.57 17.52 7.27
N ASP A 64 6.38 16.45 7.29
CA ASP A 64 7.37 16.12 6.25
C ASP A 64 6.82 15.15 5.18
N THR A 65 5.54 14.76 5.28
CA THR A 65 4.95 13.76 4.38
C THR A 65 4.93 14.26 2.95
N THR A 66 5.58 13.54 2.05
CA THR A 66 5.61 13.87 0.63
C THR A 66 4.49 13.12 -0.12
N VAL A 67 3.48 13.86 -0.57
CA VAL A 67 2.48 13.34 -1.51
C VAL A 67 2.95 13.68 -2.92
N SER A 68 3.40 12.68 -3.67
CA SER A 68 3.80 12.89 -5.06
C SER A 68 2.58 13.28 -5.89
N PRO A 69 2.66 14.32 -6.74
CA PRO A 69 1.57 14.66 -7.62
C PRO A 69 1.24 13.48 -8.55
N PRO A 70 -0.02 13.32 -8.97
CA PRO A 70 -0.36 12.38 -10.04
C PRO A 70 0.49 12.69 -11.28
N GLY A 71 1.03 11.64 -11.91
CA GLY A 71 1.82 11.79 -13.12
C GLY A 71 1.10 12.61 -14.20
N ASP A 72 1.91 13.39 -14.92
CA ASP A 72 1.63 14.30 -16.05
C ASP A 72 0.18 14.47 -16.52
N GLN A 73 -0.36 15.69 -16.32
CA GLN A 73 -1.70 16.10 -16.74
C GLN A 73 -1.87 16.14 -18.26
N ASP A 74 -0.77 16.18 -19.03
CA ASP A 74 -0.79 16.33 -20.49
C ASP A 74 -1.37 15.10 -21.23
N THR A 75 -1.53 13.96 -20.55
CA THR A 75 -2.09 12.71 -21.13
C THR A 75 -3.47 12.31 -20.59
N GLY A 76 -4.07 13.16 -19.76
CA GLY A 76 -5.32 12.89 -19.04
C GLY A 76 -5.11 12.06 -17.77
N ILE A 77 -5.91 12.35 -16.73
CA ILE A 77 -5.82 11.69 -15.43
C ILE A 77 -6.04 10.18 -15.59
N LYS A 78 -5.01 9.37 -15.30
CA LYS A 78 -5.07 7.91 -15.31
C LYS A 78 -5.48 7.38 -13.93
N ILE A 79 -6.62 6.67 -13.89
CA ILE A 79 -7.22 6.14 -12.67
C ILE A 79 -7.21 4.62 -12.73
N ASN A 80 -6.63 3.94 -11.74
CA ASN A 80 -6.65 2.48 -11.64
C ASN A 80 -7.76 2.06 -10.68
N VAL A 81 -8.79 1.38 -11.20
CA VAL A 81 -9.85 0.80 -10.38
C VAL A 81 -9.41 -0.58 -9.91
N ILE A 82 -9.26 -0.73 -8.59
CA ILE A 82 -8.71 -1.94 -7.99
C ILE A 82 -9.81 -2.95 -7.64
N LYS A 83 -9.47 -4.24 -7.69
CA LYS A 83 -10.24 -5.33 -7.06
C LYS A 83 -9.82 -5.51 -5.60
N SER A 84 -8.51 -5.51 -5.37
CA SER A 84 -7.90 -5.78 -4.08
C SER A 84 -6.46 -5.26 -4.04
N PHE A 85 -5.87 -5.28 -2.85
CA PHE A 85 -4.45 -5.03 -2.66
C PHE A 85 -3.88 -6.00 -1.63
N ARG A 86 -2.55 -6.15 -1.62
CA ARG A 86 -1.81 -6.84 -0.55
C ARG A 86 -0.48 -6.16 -0.32
N ILE A 87 -0.01 -6.16 0.93
CA ILE A 87 1.37 -5.83 1.24
C ILE A 87 2.23 -7.02 0.81
N ASP A 88 3.19 -6.78 -0.07
CA ASP A 88 4.10 -7.81 -0.58
C ASP A 88 5.28 -8.00 0.35
N SER A 89 6.05 -6.93 0.55
CA SER A 89 7.27 -6.95 1.33
C SER A 89 7.48 -5.64 2.06
N ILE A 90 8.27 -5.72 3.14
CA ILE A 90 8.68 -4.57 3.94
C ILE A 90 10.19 -4.67 4.11
N SER A 91 10.90 -3.58 3.83
CA SER A 91 12.34 -3.49 4.04
C SER A 91 12.70 -2.23 4.81
N ASP A 92 13.59 -2.37 5.80
CA ASP A 92 14.13 -1.25 6.55
C ASP A 92 15.21 -0.52 5.71
N LYS A 93 15.05 0.80 5.53
CA LYS A 93 15.98 1.69 4.82
C LYS A 93 16.76 2.59 5.78
N GLY A 94 16.76 2.27 7.07
CA GLY A 94 17.39 3.03 8.16
C GLY A 94 16.54 4.24 8.60
N SER A 95 16.17 5.11 7.66
CA SER A 95 15.37 6.31 7.95
C SER A 95 13.87 6.15 7.71
N TYR A 96 13.44 5.04 7.10
CA TYR A 96 12.04 4.67 6.88
C TYR A 96 11.93 3.19 6.52
N TYR A 97 10.73 2.63 6.61
CA TYR A 97 10.37 1.33 6.06
C TYR A 97 9.80 1.50 4.66
N ALA A 98 10.40 0.84 3.67
CA ALA A 98 9.85 0.72 2.33
C ALA A 98 8.83 -0.43 2.32
N VAL A 99 7.57 -0.09 2.10
CA VAL A 99 6.46 -1.03 2.03
C VAL A 99 6.04 -1.18 0.58
N ASP A 100 6.29 -2.36 0.01
CA ASP A 100 5.91 -2.69 -1.37
C ASP A 100 4.49 -3.28 -1.38
N ILE A 101 3.64 -2.75 -2.27
CA ILE A 101 2.20 -3.03 -2.32
C ILE A 101 1.85 -3.50 -3.73
N PHE A 102 1.19 -4.65 -3.80
CA PHE A 102 0.55 -5.15 -5.02
C PHE A 102 -0.92 -4.70 -5.04
N PHE A 103 -1.33 -4.08 -6.14
CA PHE A 103 -2.73 -3.81 -6.46
C PHE A 103 -3.18 -4.70 -7.62
N LEU A 104 -4.22 -5.49 -7.42
CA LEU A 104 -4.90 -6.16 -8.52
C LEU A 104 -5.86 -5.16 -9.18
N VAL A 105 -5.48 -4.65 -10.35
CA VAL A 105 -6.25 -3.62 -11.06
C VAL A 105 -7.26 -4.28 -11.99
N LYS A 106 -8.55 -4.00 -11.78
CA LYS A 106 -9.64 -4.46 -12.64
C LYS A 106 -9.61 -3.71 -13.97
N SER A 107 -9.62 -2.39 -13.89
CA SER A 107 -9.71 -1.54 -15.06
C SER A 107 -8.84 -0.30 -14.93
N GLU A 108 -8.29 0.15 -16.05
CA GLU A 108 -7.65 1.45 -16.15
C GLU A 108 -8.60 2.42 -16.81
N CYS A 109 -8.79 3.57 -16.19
CA CYS A 109 -9.67 4.62 -16.67
C CYS A 109 -8.87 5.88 -17.02
N LYS A 110 -9.34 6.64 -18.00
CA LYS A 110 -8.82 7.95 -18.36
C LYS A 110 -9.94 8.97 -18.47
N VAL A 111 -9.70 10.17 -17.97
CA VAL A 111 -10.60 11.32 -18.18
C VAL A 111 -10.24 11.98 -19.51
N ILE A 112 -11.15 11.97 -20.47
CA ILE A 112 -11.00 12.55 -21.81
C ILE A 112 -12.31 13.24 -22.21
N ASN A 113 -12.29 14.55 -22.49
CA ASN A 113 -13.45 15.31 -22.98
C ASN A 113 -14.74 15.07 -22.18
N ASN A 114 -14.68 15.27 -20.85
CA ASN A 114 -15.78 15.02 -19.90
C ASN A 114 -16.30 13.57 -19.83
N LYS A 115 -15.55 12.61 -20.38
CA LYS A 115 -15.85 11.19 -20.29
C LYS A 115 -14.76 10.48 -19.50
N ILE A 116 -15.16 9.53 -18.67
CA ILE A 116 -14.24 8.56 -18.07
C ILE A 116 -14.31 7.31 -18.93
N LYS A 117 -13.29 7.05 -19.75
CA LYS A 117 -13.17 5.83 -20.54
C LYS A 117 -12.40 4.79 -19.76
N CYS A 118 -12.98 3.62 -19.52
CA CYS A 118 -12.34 2.54 -18.78
C CYS A 118 -12.10 1.33 -19.70
N ILE A 119 -10.90 0.75 -19.65
CA ILE A 119 -10.58 -0.50 -20.32
C ILE A 119 -10.36 -1.60 -19.29
N ASN A 120 -10.77 -2.83 -19.61
CA ASN A 120 -10.42 -3.98 -18.78
C ASN A 120 -8.90 -4.18 -18.80
N TYR A 121 -8.32 -4.42 -17.62
CA TYR A 121 -6.87 -4.55 -17.47
C TYR A 121 -6.50 -5.87 -16.81
N ASP A 122 -7.13 -6.19 -15.67
CA ASP A 122 -6.97 -7.45 -14.93
C ASP A 122 -5.51 -7.90 -14.72
N LYS A 123 -4.64 -6.98 -14.30
CA LYS A 123 -3.24 -7.27 -13.96
C LYS A 123 -2.82 -6.59 -12.66
N GLU A 124 -1.74 -7.11 -12.08
CA GLU A 124 -1.12 -6.53 -10.90
C GLU A 124 -0.29 -5.29 -11.25
N LYS A 125 -0.20 -4.37 -10.28
CA LYS A 125 0.69 -3.21 -10.31
C LYS A 125 1.33 -3.01 -8.95
N ASP A 126 2.57 -2.56 -9.00
CA ASP A 126 3.44 -2.52 -7.85
C ASP A 126 3.76 -1.08 -7.55
N VAL A 127 3.61 -0.71 -6.30
CA VAL A 127 3.99 0.61 -5.83
C VAL A 127 4.63 0.51 -4.46
N ARG A 128 5.35 1.58 -4.12
CA ARG A 128 6.04 1.69 -2.84
C ARG A 128 5.44 2.81 -2.01
N LEU A 129 5.24 2.50 -0.74
CA LEU A 129 4.87 3.43 0.32
C LEU A 129 6.04 3.57 1.29
N GLY A 130 6.33 4.80 1.71
CA GLY A 130 7.31 5.05 2.76
C GLY A 130 6.61 5.19 4.11
N VAL A 131 7.07 4.47 5.13
CA VAL A 131 6.59 4.61 6.51
C VAL A 131 7.75 5.00 7.42
N SER A 132 7.65 6.13 8.12
CA SER A 132 8.61 6.58 9.13
C SER A 132 8.09 6.30 10.54
N ARG A 133 8.99 6.31 11.53
CA ARG A 133 8.61 6.39 12.95
C ARG A 133 8.95 7.79 13.46
N VAL A 134 7.94 8.51 13.93
CA VAL A 134 8.05 9.87 14.48
C VAL A 134 7.47 9.86 15.90
N ASN A 135 8.29 10.22 16.89
CA ASN A 135 7.88 10.23 18.30
C ASN A 135 7.19 8.92 18.74
N ASN A 136 7.81 7.78 18.39
CA ASN A 136 7.32 6.41 18.59
C ASN A 136 6.08 5.99 17.78
N ASN A 137 5.42 6.90 17.06
CA ASN A 137 4.27 6.59 16.20
C ASN A 137 4.69 6.36 14.75
N LEU A 138 3.95 5.51 14.03
CA LEU A 138 4.16 5.31 12.60
C LEU A 138 3.46 6.42 11.81
N LYS A 139 4.15 6.94 10.79
CA LYS A 139 3.67 7.98 9.89
C LYS A 139 4.04 7.65 8.45
N ILE A 140 3.26 8.18 7.51
CA ILE A 140 3.54 8.03 6.09
C ILE A 140 4.61 9.03 5.72
N ARG A 141 5.75 8.58 5.20
CA ARG A 141 6.81 9.47 4.73
C ARG A 141 6.58 9.92 3.30
N PHE A 142 6.16 9.00 2.44
CA PHE A 142 5.79 9.32 1.07
C PHE A 142 4.74 8.36 0.54
N VAL A 143 3.90 8.87 -0.36
CA VAL A 143 2.86 8.10 -1.05
C VAL A 143 3.21 7.99 -2.54
N TYR A 144 2.89 6.83 -3.12
CA TYR A 144 2.98 6.62 -4.56
C TYR A 144 2.12 7.61 -5.35
N SER A 145 2.55 7.98 -6.55
CA SER A 145 1.89 9.00 -7.39
C SER A 145 0.68 8.48 -8.19
N GLN A 146 0.58 7.16 -8.39
CA GLN A 146 -0.49 6.59 -9.20
C GLN A 146 -1.83 6.59 -8.43
N ILE A 147 -2.92 6.88 -9.15
CA ILE A 147 -4.27 6.89 -8.56
C ILE A 147 -4.80 5.46 -8.52
N PHE A 148 -4.95 4.91 -7.32
CA PHE A 148 -5.62 3.64 -7.07
C PHE A 148 -6.89 3.86 -6.26
N THR A 149 -8.02 3.42 -6.79
CA THR A 149 -9.31 3.68 -6.16
C THR A 149 -10.27 2.52 -6.33
N ASN A 150 -11.32 2.49 -5.52
CA ASN A 150 -12.41 1.55 -5.69
C ASN A 150 -13.44 2.08 -6.73
N LYS A 151 -14.39 1.23 -7.12
CA LYS A 151 -15.42 1.59 -8.11
C LYS A 151 -16.36 2.69 -7.60
N ASP A 152 -16.74 2.65 -6.33
CA ASP A 152 -17.72 3.55 -5.74
C ASP A 152 -17.20 4.99 -5.68
N GLN A 153 -15.91 5.16 -5.38
CA GLN A 153 -15.25 6.45 -5.35
C GLN A 153 -15.10 7.04 -6.75
N LEU A 154 -14.78 6.21 -7.76
CA LEU A 154 -14.80 6.64 -9.16
C LEU A 154 -16.19 7.12 -9.58
N LEU A 155 -17.25 6.39 -9.21
CA LEU A 155 -18.64 6.76 -9.51
C LEU A 155 -19.04 8.06 -8.81
N SER A 156 -18.66 8.21 -7.53
CA SER A 156 -18.88 9.44 -6.77
C SER A 156 -18.19 10.64 -7.43
N TYR A 157 -16.92 10.48 -7.82
CA TYR A 157 -16.16 11.49 -8.55
C TYR A 157 -16.83 11.86 -9.88
N ALA A 158 -17.18 10.87 -10.70
CA ALA A 158 -17.84 11.08 -11.98
C ALA A 158 -19.15 11.86 -11.82
N LYS A 159 -19.96 11.52 -10.81
CA LYS A 159 -21.22 12.22 -10.50
C LYS A 159 -20.98 13.68 -10.14
N ARG A 160 -20.03 13.97 -9.23
CA ARG A 160 -19.73 15.34 -8.80
C ARG A 160 -19.20 16.19 -9.95
N MET A 161 -18.32 15.63 -10.77
CA MET A 161 -17.72 16.32 -11.92
C MET A 161 -18.60 16.31 -13.18
N LYS A 162 -19.78 15.67 -13.12
CA LYS A 162 -20.70 15.50 -14.26
C LYS A 162 -20.05 14.79 -15.45
N TYR A 163 -19.14 13.85 -15.19
CA TYR A 163 -18.55 13.02 -16.23
C TYR A 163 -19.44 11.84 -16.59
N GLN A 164 -19.46 11.50 -17.87
CA GLN A 164 -20.08 10.26 -18.35
C GLN A 164 -19.05 9.13 -18.29
N ILE A 165 -19.40 8.02 -17.62
CA ILE A 165 -18.58 6.82 -17.67
C ILE A 165 -18.90 6.05 -18.94
N VAL A 166 -17.87 5.73 -19.73
CA VAL A 166 -17.95 4.95 -20.95
C VAL A 166 -17.06 3.72 -20.76
N GLN A 167 -17.63 2.55 -21.01
CA GLN A 167 -16.93 1.27 -20.96
C GLN A 167 -16.39 0.91 -22.35
#